data_AF-A0A7V2SSA1-F1
#
_entry.id   AF-A0A7V2SSA1-F1
#
_cell.length_a   1.000
_cell.length_b   1.000
_cell.length_c   1.000
_cell.angle_alpha   90.00
_cell.angle_beta   90.00
_cell.angle_gamma   90.00
#
_symmetry.space_group_name_H-M   'P 1'
#
loop_
_entity.id
_entity.type
_entity.pdbx_description
1 polymer ?
#
loop_
_entity_poly.entity_id
_entity_poly.type
_entity_poly.pdbx_seq_one_letter_code
_entity_poly.pdbx_strand_id
1 'polypeptide(L)'
;MIATLFYFCQVSAVTGLALVHGTGHQTDAASDYWQWGMVNSIRAGLPNSNNYVVINCDFEQYMWDSRASGCLADQLTNFIDSKGITDMVVITHSNGGNVIR
;
A
#
# COMPACT_ATOMS: atom_id res chain seq x y z
N MET A 1 45.08 24.31 -9.18
CA MET A 1 43.63 24.48 -9.36
C MET A 1 43.00 23.10 -9.19
N ILE A 2 42.47 22.79 -8.02
CA ILE A 2 41.84 21.48 -7.74
C ILE A 2 40.39 21.60 -8.15
N ALA A 3 39.98 20.83 -9.17
CA ALA A 3 38.60 20.77 -9.63
C ALA A 3 37.83 19.81 -8.73
N THR A 4 36.97 20.34 -7.86
CA THR A 4 36.05 19.55 -7.04
C THR A 4 34.93 19.02 -7.94
N LEU A 5 34.91 17.71 -8.20
CA LEU A 5 33.81 17.03 -8.87
C LEU A 5 32.62 16.91 -7.89
N PHE A 6 31.51 17.58 -8.20
CA PHE A 6 30.24 17.37 -7.52
C PHE A 6 29.57 16.11 -8.08
N TYR A 7 29.50 15.05 -7.29
CA TYR A 7 28.79 13.82 -7.64
C TYR A 7 27.31 13.98 -7.27
N PHE A 8 26.46 14.15 -8.28
CA PHE A 8 25.01 14.21 -8.08
C PHE A 8 24.45 12.78 -8.09
N CYS A 9 24.00 12.28 -6.94
CA CYS A 9 23.21 11.06 -6.87
C CYS A 9 21.74 11.42 -7.11
N GLN A 10 21.10 10.81 -8.10
CA GLN A 10 19.65 10.92 -8.29
C GLN A 10 18.97 10.02 -7.26
N VAL A 11 18.23 10.61 -6.32
CA VAL A 11 17.31 9.86 -5.46
C VAL A 11 16.03 9.63 -6.26
N SER A 12 15.73 8.37 -6.57
CA SER A 12 14.41 7.97 -7.08
C SER A 12 13.54 7.51 -5.92
N ALA A 13 12.28 7.91 -5.89
CA ALA A 13 11.34 7.37 -4.92
C ALA A 13 11.19 5.85 -5.09
N VAL A 14 11.05 5.14 -3.97
CA VAL A 14 10.66 3.73 -3.96
C VAL A 14 9.14 3.69 -3.93
N THR A 15 8.52 3.53 -5.11
CA THR A 15 7.06 3.46 -5.21
C THR A 15 6.54 2.11 -4.71
N GLY A 16 5.53 2.15 -3.85
CA GLY A 16 4.76 1.01 -3.38
C GLY A 16 3.27 1.13 -3.73
N LEU A 17 2.58 0.00 -3.79
CA LEU A 17 1.15 -0.09 -4.04
C LEU A 17 0.43 -0.70 -2.82
N ALA A 18 -0.57 -0.01 -2.29
CA ALA A 18 -1.50 -0.57 -1.32
C ALA A 18 -2.88 -0.76 -1.94
N LEU A 19 -3.45 -1.96 -1.79
CA LEU A 19 -4.85 -2.25 -2.15
C LEU A 19 -5.69 -2.35 -0.88
N VAL A 20 -6.64 -1.43 -0.69
CA VAL A 20 -7.48 -1.30 0.50
C VAL A 20 -8.92 -1.66 0.17
N HIS A 21 -9.38 -2.84 0.60
CA HIS A 21 -10.74 -3.31 0.28
C HIS A 21 -11.84 -2.48 0.95
N GLY A 22 -13.08 -2.66 0.49
CA GLY A 22 -14.27 -2.05 1.10
C GLY A 22 -14.78 -2.79 2.33
N THR A 23 -16.04 -2.60 2.69
CA THR A 23 -16.66 -3.24 3.87
C THR A 23 -16.52 -4.76 3.85
N GLY A 24 -16.26 -5.34 5.02
CA GLY A 24 -16.19 -6.78 5.25
C GLY A 24 -14.97 -7.19 6.08
N HIS A 25 -14.97 -8.44 6.51
CA HIS A 25 -13.86 -9.08 7.21
C HIS A 25 -13.40 -10.30 6.40
N GLN A 26 -12.43 -10.07 5.50
CA GLN A 26 -11.97 -11.10 4.57
C GLN A 26 -11.00 -12.06 5.26
N THR A 27 -11.00 -13.33 4.82
CA THR A 27 -9.96 -14.27 5.28
C THR A 27 -8.66 -14.02 4.50
N ASP A 28 -8.78 -13.75 3.20
CA ASP A 28 -7.71 -13.29 2.33
C ASP A 28 -8.25 -12.29 1.30
N ALA A 29 -8.15 -10.99 1.57
CA ALA A 29 -8.63 -9.94 0.68
C ALA A 29 -8.01 -9.98 -0.73
N ALA A 30 -6.83 -10.58 -0.93
CA ALA A 30 -6.24 -10.70 -2.26
C ALA A 30 -7.03 -11.70 -3.13
N SER A 31 -7.50 -12.78 -2.52
CA SER A 31 -8.27 -13.83 -3.19
C SER A 31 -9.78 -13.54 -3.16
N ASP A 32 -10.29 -13.15 -2.00
CA ASP A 32 -11.74 -13.04 -1.71
C ASP A 32 -12.35 -11.75 -2.25
N TYR A 33 -11.58 -10.65 -2.29
CA TYR A 33 -12.07 -9.32 -2.66
C TYR A 33 -11.53 -8.84 -4.00
N TRP A 34 -10.20 -8.69 -4.08
CA TRP A 34 -9.55 -8.10 -5.26
C TRP A 34 -9.41 -9.09 -6.40
N GLN A 35 -9.29 -10.37 -6.09
CA GLN A 35 -8.91 -11.46 -7.01
C GLN A 35 -7.51 -11.26 -7.60
N TRP A 36 -6.72 -12.34 -7.62
CA TRP A 36 -5.32 -12.29 -8.06
C TRP A 36 -5.11 -11.77 -9.48
N GLY A 37 -6.07 -11.96 -10.39
CA GLY A 37 -6.01 -11.41 -11.73
C GLY A 37 -5.89 -9.89 -11.74
N MET A 38 -6.69 -9.20 -10.91
CA MET A 38 -6.65 -7.76 -10.78
C MET A 38 -5.38 -7.30 -10.06
N VAL A 39 -5.03 -7.94 -8.93
CA VAL A 39 -3.81 -7.61 -8.16
C VAL A 39 -2.57 -7.70 -9.06
N ASN A 40 -2.45 -8.78 -9.83
CA ASN A 40 -1.33 -8.99 -10.74
C ASN A 40 -1.31 -7.98 -11.89
N SER A 41 -2.47 -7.63 -12.45
CA SER A 41 -2.58 -6.63 -13.52
C SER A 41 -2.09 -5.26 -13.05
N ILE A 42 -2.50 -4.81 -11.86
CA ILE A 42 -2.14 -3.50 -11.33
C ILE A 42 -0.66 -3.44 -10.95
N ARG A 43 -0.17 -4.42 -10.17
CA ARG A 43 1.22 -4.38 -9.68
C ARG A 43 2.25 -4.51 -10.79
N ALA A 44 1.87 -5.02 -11.97
CA ALA A 44 2.72 -5.05 -13.15
C ALA A 44 3.10 -3.65 -13.65
N GLY A 45 2.34 -2.62 -13.28
CA GLY A 45 2.66 -1.21 -13.59
C GLY A 45 3.74 -0.58 -12.69
N LEU A 46 4.17 -1.27 -11.63
CA LEU A 46 5.19 -0.74 -10.72
C LEU A 46 6.61 -0.95 -11.27
N PRO A 47 7.55 -0.02 -11.02
CA PRO A 47 8.97 -0.26 -11.30
C PRO A 47 9.51 -1.53 -10.61
N ASN A 48 9.02 -1.82 -9.40
CA ASN A 48 9.21 -3.09 -8.71
C ASN A 48 7.85 -3.72 -8.39
N SER A 49 7.47 -4.75 -9.15
CA SER A 49 6.17 -5.42 -9.03
C SER A 49 5.98 -6.23 -7.74
N ASN A 50 7.02 -6.32 -6.89
CA ASN A 50 6.96 -6.92 -5.56
C ASN A 50 6.75 -5.88 -4.44
N ASN A 51 6.73 -4.59 -4.77
CA ASN A 51 6.44 -3.52 -3.83
C ASN A 51 4.92 -3.30 -3.75
N TYR A 52 4.19 -4.31 -3.30
CA TYR A 52 2.75 -4.18 -3.07
C TYR A 52 2.33 -4.85 -1.76
N VAL A 53 1.21 -4.37 -1.23
CA VAL A 53 0.50 -4.97 -0.10
C VAL A 53 -0.99 -4.98 -0.39
N VAL A 54 -1.66 -6.08 -0.04
CA VAL A 54 -3.11 -6.14 0.00
C VAL A 54 -3.50 -6.10 1.46
N ILE A 55 -4.24 -5.06 1.86
CA ILE A 55 -4.68 -4.92 3.24
C ILE A 55 -5.75 -5.96 3.53
N ASN A 56 -5.66 -6.59 4.70
CA ASN A 56 -6.65 -7.57 5.16
C ASN A 56 -7.05 -7.26 6.60
N CYS A 57 -8.07 -6.42 6.78
CA CYS A 57 -8.53 -5.94 8.08
C CYS A 57 -10.06 -6.11 8.21
N ASP A 58 -10.57 -6.05 9.44
CA ASP A 58 -12.02 -5.93 9.65
C ASP A 58 -12.48 -4.50 9.33
N PHE A 59 -13.15 -4.33 8.19
CA PHE A 59 -13.80 -3.08 7.79
C PHE A 59 -15.33 -3.15 7.86
N GLU A 60 -15.90 -4.09 8.61
CA GLU A 60 -17.30 -4.03 9.03
C GLU A 60 -17.51 -2.93 10.09
N GLN A 61 -16.46 -2.60 10.84
CA GLN A 61 -16.47 -1.47 11.78
C GLN A 61 -16.46 -0.12 11.04
N TYR A 62 -16.92 0.92 11.73
CA TYR A 62 -16.85 2.28 11.22
C TYR A 62 -15.41 2.81 11.15
N MET A 63 -15.15 3.76 10.25
CA MET A 63 -13.81 4.34 10.02
C MET A 63 -13.14 4.93 11.28
N TRP A 64 -13.93 5.43 12.24
CA TRP A 64 -13.44 6.01 13.49
C TRP A 64 -13.18 4.97 14.58
N ASP A 65 -13.49 3.69 14.34
CA ASP A 65 -13.11 2.62 15.24
C ASP A 65 -11.59 2.39 15.14
N SER A 66 -10.90 2.62 16.25
CA SER A 66 -9.43 2.48 16.34
C SER A 66 -8.91 1.10 15.92
N ARG A 67 -9.75 0.05 15.95
CA ARG A 67 -9.34 -1.29 15.53
C ARG A 67 -9.23 -1.38 14.00
N ALA A 68 -10.17 -0.78 13.28
CA ALA A 68 -10.17 -0.78 11.82
C ALA A 68 -9.06 0.12 11.26
N SER A 69 -9.00 1.37 11.72
CA SER A 69 -7.97 2.33 11.31
C SER A 69 -6.58 1.95 11.81
N GLY A 70 -6.49 1.41 13.04
CA GLY A 70 -5.24 0.89 13.60
C GLY A 70 -4.69 -0.31 12.82
N CYS A 71 -5.53 -1.30 12.51
CA CYS A 71 -5.12 -2.44 11.68
C CYS A 71 -4.57 -2.00 10.31
N LEU A 72 -5.27 -1.05 9.65
CA LEU A 72 -4.84 -0.50 8.38
C LEU A 72 -3.50 0.23 8.51
N ALA A 73 -3.36 1.11 9.50
CA ALA A 73 -2.14 1.86 9.76
C ALA A 73 -0.95 0.93 10.02
N ASP A 74 -1.12 -0.08 10.88
CA ASP A 74 -0.06 -1.03 11.22
C ASP A 74 0.42 -1.82 9.99
N GLN A 75 -0.49 -2.32 9.16
CA GLN A 75 -0.11 -3.05 7.94
C GLN A 75 0.62 -2.14 6.93
N LEU A 76 0.16 -0.89 6.77
CA LEU A 76 0.82 0.07 5.88
C LEU A 76 2.20 0.47 6.40
N THR A 77 2.33 0.79 7.69
CA THR A 77 3.62 1.15 8.30
C THR A 77 4.62 0.01 8.17
N ASN A 78 4.24 -1.23 8.49
CA ASN A 78 5.11 -2.39 8.33
C ASN A 78 5.54 -2.61 6.87
N PHE A 79 4.62 -2.42 5.91
CA PHE A 79 4.94 -2.52 4.49
C PHE A 79 5.92 -1.41 4.05
N ILE A 80 5.65 -0.17 4.44
CA ILE A 80 6.49 1.00 4.14
C ILE A 80 7.91 0.77 4.67
N ASP A 81 8.04 0.40 5.94
CA ASP A 81 9.33 0.23 6.61
C ASP A 81 10.12 -0.96 6.04
N SER A 82 9.45 -2.09 5.82
CA SER A 82 10.13 -3.31 5.33
C SER A 82 10.62 -3.21 3.88
N LYS A 83 10.01 -2.33 3.07
CA LYS A 83 10.36 -2.14 1.66
C LYS A 83 11.06 -0.80 1.39
N GLY A 84 11.18 0.06 2.41
CA GLY A 84 11.71 1.42 2.26
C GLY A 84 10.88 2.26 1.29
N ILE A 85 9.56 2.13 1.31
CA ILE A 85 8.66 2.88 0.42
C ILE A 85 8.74 4.37 0.75
N THR A 86 8.94 5.21 -0.26
CA THR A 86 8.99 6.67 -0.09
C THR A 86 7.92 7.40 -0.92
N ASP A 87 7.17 6.66 -1.73
CA ASP A 87 6.04 7.10 -2.54
C ASP A 87 5.01 5.98 -2.56
N MET A 88 3.75 6.25 -2.24
CA MET A 88 2.73 5.21 -2.13
C MET A 88 1.51 5.54 -2.98
N VAL A 89 1.19 4.64 -3.90
CA VAL A 89 -0.08 4.64 -4.62
C VAL A 89 -1.05 3.78 -3.84
N VAL A 90 -2.20 4.35 -3.46
CA VAL A 90 -3.25 3.61 -2.78
C VAL A 90 -4.44 3.45 -3.72
N ILE A 91 -4.83 2.20 -3.96
CA ILE A 91 -6.07 1.85 -4.64
C ILE A 91 -7.05 1.39 -3.58
N THR A 92 -8.19 2.05 -3.55
CA THR A 92 -9.21 1.80 -2.55
C THR A 92 -10.58 1.65 -3.19
N HIS A 93 -11.47 0.92 -2.52
CA HIS A 93 -12.83 0.73 -2.98
C HIS A 93 -13.84 0.90 -1.84
N SER A 94 -14.94 1.59 -2.13
CA SER A 94 -16.06 1.80 -1.20
C SER A 94 -15.60 2.29 0.18
N ASN A 95 -15.96 1.59 1.28
CA ASN A 95 -15.62 2.00 2.64
C ASN A 95 -14.10 2.06 2.93
N GLY A 96 -13.27 1.32 2.20
CA GLY A 96 -11.82 1.40 2.35
C GLY A 96 -11.30 2.82 2.11
N GLY A 97 -12.00 3.58 1.27
CA GLY A 97 -11.66 4.97 0.97
C GLY A 97 -11.95 5.92 2.15
N ASN A 98 -12.83 5.52 3.06
CA ASN A 98 -13.05 6.23 4.30
C ASN A 98 -12.03 5.85 5.36
N VAL A 99 -11.68 4.56 5.48
CA VAL A 99 -10.75 4.10 6.53
C VAL A 99 -9.32 4.62 6.29
N ILE A 100 -8.92 4.81 5.02
CA ILE A 100 -7.60 5.35 4.67
C ILE A 100 -7.45 6.87 4.87
N ARG A 101 -8.56 7.62 4.98
CA ARG A 101 -8.59 9.09 5.00
C ARG A 101 -8.73 9.65 6.40
#